data_AF-A0A2S0LC40-F1
#
_entry.id   AF-A0A2S0LC40-F1
#
_cell.length_a   1.000
_cell.length_b   1.000
_cell.length_c   1.000
_cell.angle_alpha   90.00
_cell.angle_beta   90.00
_cell.angle_gamma   90.00
#
_symmetry.space_group_name_H-M   'P 1'
#
loop_
_entity.id
_entity.type
_entity.pdbx_description
1 polymer ?
#
loop_
_entity_poly.entity_id
_entity_poly.type
_entity_poly.pdbx_seq_one_letter_code
_entity_poly.pdbx_strand_id
1 'polypeptide(L)'
;MRNSALTQEKVKSILLRIKKLRQKKGWSHEVMATSLGYSSASSYTRAENGLTQLDLPCLLSIAEILGTSVGYLVGERKKKKKKKAITTLNKISQ
;
A
#
# COMPACT_ATOMS: atom_id res chain seq x y z
N MET A 1 -24.42 9.70 -4.35
CA MET A 1 -24.01 9.34 -2.98
C MET A 1 -22.49 9.47 -2.86
N ARG A 2 -22.04 10.30 -1.90
CA ARG A 2 -20.68 10.54 -1.39
C ARG A 2 -19.47 10.20 -2.29
N ASN A 3 -19.02 11.17 -3.10
CA ASN A 3 -17.59 11.35 -3.37
C ASN A 3 -16.98 12.13 -2.19
N SER A 4 -16.66 11.43 -1.10
CA SER A 4 -15.94 12.02 0.03
C SER A 4 -14.48 12.24 -0.37
N ALA A 5 -14.12 13.48 -0.75
CA ALA A 5 -12.77 14.07 -0.87
C ALA A 5 -11.65 13.32 -1.65
N LEU A 6 -11.81 12.05 -2.03
CA LEU A 6 -10.86 11.29 -2.85
C LEU A 6 -11.34 11.25 -4.29
N THR A 7 -10.46 11.64 -5.20
CA THR A 7 -10.71 11.55 -6.64
C THR A 7 -10.66 10.09 -7.11
N GLN A 8 -11.45 9.76 -8.14
CA GLN A 8 -11.45 8.44 -8.77
C GLN A 8 -10.05 8.03 -9.26
N GLU A 9 -9.29 8.99 -9.78
CA GLU A 9 -7.89 8.78 -10.17
C GLU A 9 -7.00 8.34 -9.00
N LYS A 10 -7.20 8.94 -7.81
CA LYS A 10 -6.43 8.54 -6.62
C LYS A 10 -6.76 7.12 -6.21
N VAL A 11 -8.04 6.74 -6.19
CA VAL A 11 -8.47 5.37 -5.88
C VAL A 11 -7.86 4.38 -6.87
N LYS A 12 -7.94 4.66 -8.17
CA LYS A 12 -7.32 3.83 -9.23
C LYS A 12 -5.82 3.65 -9.01
N SER A 13 -5.11 4.71 -8.60
CA SER A 13 -3.68 4.63 -8.30
C SER A 13 -3.35 3.73 -7.10
N ILE A 14 -4.22 3.71 -6.08
CA ILE A 14 -4.09 2.86 -4.89
C ILE A 14 -4.26 1.39 -5.28
N LEU A 15 -5.35 1.09 -5.98
CA LEU A 15 -5.67 -0.25 -6.46
C LEU A 15 -4.56 -0.81 -7.36
N LEU A 16 -4.03 0.02 -8.27
CA LEU A 16 -2.90 -0.36 -9.12
C LEU A 16 -1.64 -0.70 -8.30
N ARG A 17 -1.38 0.01 -7.21
CA ARG A 17 -0.23 -0.25 -6.32
C ARG A 17 -0.41 -1.57 -5.56
N ILE A 18 -1.60 -1.84 -5.05
CA ILE A 18 -1.97 -3.12 -4.41
C ILE A 18 -1.72 -4.27 -5.39
N LYS A 19 -2.28 -4.18 -6.60
CA LYS A 19 -2.11 -5.17 -7.66
C LYS A 19 -0.65 -5.47 -7.96
N LYS A 20 0.17 -4.42 -8.15
CA LYS A 20 1.61 -4.56 -8.42
C LYS A 20 2.36 -5.25 -7.29
N LEU A 21 2.05 -4.92 -6.04
CA LEU A 21 2.69 -5.56 -4.88
C LEU A 21 2.31 -7.03 -4.77
N ARG A 22 1.04 -7.37 -4.95
CA ARG A 22 0.56 -8.76 -4.96
C ARG A 22 1.27 -9.56 -6.06
N GLN A 23 1.31 -9.03 -7.28
CA GLN A 23 2.00 -9.66 -8.41
C GLN A 23 3.51 -9.81 -8.15
N LYS A 24 4.15 -8.83 -7.53
CA LYS A 24 5.57 -8.90 -7.15
C LYS A 24 5.86 -10.01 -6.13
N LYS A 25 4.90 -10.34 -5.27
CA LYS A 25 4.98 -11.50 -4.37
C LYS A 25 4.68 -12.84 -5.07
N GLY A 26 4.23 -12.82 -6.32
CA GLY A 26 3.82 -14.03 -7.04
C GLY A 26 2.48 -14.60 -6.58
N TRP A 27 1.64 -13.79 -5.92
CA TRP A 27 0.38 -14.27 -5.33
C TRP A 27 -0.78 -14.16 -6.30
N SER A 28 -1.60 -15.21 -6.39
CA SER A 28 -2.86 -15.20 -7.13
C SER A 28 -3.96 -14.42 -6.37
N HIS A 29 -5.13 -14.25 -6.99
CA HIS A 29 -6.28 -13.66 -6.30
C HIS A 29 -6.81 -14.59 -5.20
N GLU A 30 -6.76 -15.90 -5.41
CA GLU A 30 -7.13 -16.93 -4.43
C GLU A 30 -6.27 -16.80 -3.19
N VAL A 31 -4.94 -16.78 -3.34
CA VAL A 31 -4.00 -16.64 -2.21
C VAL A 31 -4.27 -15.37 -1.41
N MET A 32 -4.50 -14.26 -2.10
CA MET A 32 -4.77 -12.99 -1.45
C MET A 32 -6.12 -12.97 -0.74
N ALA A 33 -7.16 -13.55 -1.35
CA ALA A 33 -8.49 -13.68 -0.74
C ALA A 33 -8.44 -14.56 0.51
N THR A 34 -7.79 -15.72 0.45
CA THR A 34 -7.60 -16.60 1.60
C THR A 34 -6.83 -15.91 2.73
N SER A 35 -5.79 -15.15 2.40
CA SER A 35 -5.01 -14.39 3.39
C SER A 35 -5.84 -13.30 4.08
N LEU A 36 -6.85 -12.75 3.39
CA LEU A 36 -7.81 -11.78 3.93
C LEU A 36 -9.00 -12.43 4.66
N GLY A 37 -9.08 -13.76 4.72
CA GLY A 37 -10.20 -14.49 5.31
C GLY A 37 -11.46 -14.51 4.44
N TYR A 38 -11.35 -14.23 3.13
CA TYR A 38 -12.48 -14.34 2.21
C TYR A 38 -12.68 -15.76 1.73
N SER A 39 -13.95 -16.17 1.62
CA SER A 39 -14.33 -17.51 1.14
C SER A 39 -14.14 -17.69 -0.36
N SER A 40 -13.92 -16.62 -1.13
CA SER A 40 -13.75 -16.71 -2.59
C SER A 40 -12.81 -15.66 -3.16
N ALA A 41 -12.11 -16.03 -4.24
CA ALA A 41 -11.23 -15.13 -4.99
C ALA A 41 -11.98 -13.98 -5.68
N SER A 42 -13.26 -14.18 -5.99
CA SER A 42 -14.08 -13.17 -6.69
C SER A 42 -14.29 -11.92 -5.84
N SER A 43 -14.49 -12.07 -4.53
CA SER A 43 -14.61 -10.94 -3.58
C SER A 43 -13.38 -10.04 -3.63
N TYR A 44 -12.18 -10.62 -3.53
CA TYR A 44 -10.94 -9.86 -3.64
C TYR A 44 -10.74 -9.27 -5.05
N THR A 45 -11.03 -10.04 -6.10
CA THR A 45 -10.88 -9.60 -7.50
C THR A 45 -11.73 -8.35 -7.78
N ARG A 46 -12.97 -8.31 -7.28
CA ARG A 46 -13.85 -7.14 -7.41
C ARG A 46 -13.29 -5.94 -6.66
N ALA A 47 -12.76 -6.13 -5.46
CA ALA A 47 -12.14 -5.07 -4.67
C ALA A 47 -10.89 -4.51 -5.37
N GLU A 48 -9.97 -5.36 -5.84
CA GLU A 48 -8.74 -4.93 -6.54
C GLU A 48 -9.06 -4.20 -7.87
N ASN A 49 -10.16 -4.56 -8.53
CA ASN A 49 -10.64 -3.90 -9.75
C ASN A 49 -11.51 -2.65 -9.47
N GLY A 50 -11.74 -2.28 -8.21
CA GLY A 50 -12.53 -1.11 -7.84
C GLY A 50 -14.05 -1.27 -8.03
N LEU A 51 -14.52 -2.49 -8.25
CA LEU A 51 -15.95 -2.83 -8.35
C LEU A 51 -16.61 -2.95 -6.96
N THR A 52 -15.79 -3.08 -5.92
CA THR A 52 -16.20 -3.09 -4.52
C THR A 52 -15.31 -2.14 -3.74
N GLN A 53 -15.91 -1.32 -2.87
CA GLN A 53 -15.18 -0.35 -2.07
C GLN A 53 -14.29 -1.07 -1.03
N LEU A 54 -13.02 -0.67 -0.96
CA LEU A 54 -12.12 -1.05 0.14
C LEU A 54 -12.37 -0.12 1.32
N ASP A 55 -12.72 -0.70 2.47
CA ASP A 55 -12.80 0.01 3.73
C ASP A 55 -11.43 0.08 4.42
N LEU A 56 -11.34 0.87 5.50
CA LEU A 56 -10.09 1.06 6.23
C LEU A 56 -9.57 -0.24 6.88
N PRO A 57 -10.40 -1.09 7.53
CA PRO A 57 -9.95 -2.38 8.03
C PRO A 57 -9.34 -3.28 6.96
N CYS A 58 -10.00 -3.42 5.80
CA CYS A 58 -9.45 -4.23 4.70
C CYS A 58 -8.14 -3.65 4.18
N LEU A 59 -8.03 -2.32 4.04
CA LEU A 59 -6.79 -1.68 3.59
C LEU A 59 -5.61 -1.89 4.57
N LEU A 60 -5.89 -1.93 5.88
CA LEU A 60 -4.90 -2.26 6.91
C LEU A 60 -4.41 -3.71 6.75
N SER A 61 -5.34 -4.67 6.64
CA SER A 61 -5.00 -6.08 6.44
C SER A 61 -4.21 -6.30 5.15
N ILE A 62 -4.60 -5.64 4.05
CA ILE A 62 -3.85 -5.69 2.78
C ILE A 62 -2.41 -5.19 2.97
N ALA A 63 -2.22 -4.09 3.71
CA ALA A 63 -0.88 -3.56 3.95
C ALA A 63 0.00 -4.55 4.72
N GLU A 64 -0.54 -5.15 5.78
CA GLU A 64 0.14 -6.18 6.59
C GLU A 64 0.50 -7.41 5.74
N ILE A 65 -0.49 -7.97 5.05
CA ILE A 65 -0.35 -9.14 4.18
C ILE A 65 0.70 -8.89 3.08
N LEU A 66 0.74 -7.69 2.50
CA LEU A 66 1.73 -7.31 1.48
C LEU A 66 3.07 -6.86 2.06
N GLY A 67 3.22 -6.76 3.39
CA GLY A 67 4.46 -6.33 4.05
C GLY A 67 4.81 -4.87 3.77
N THR A 68 3.81 -3.99 3.72
CA THR A 68 3.95 -2.55 3.44
C THR A 68 3.15 -1.72 4.44
N SER A 69 3.16 -0.38 4.33
CA SER A 69 2.28 0.50 5.09
C SER A 69 1.09 0.99 4.26
N VAL A 70 -0.02 1.32 4.93
CA VAL A 70 -1.15 2.03 4.31
C VAL A 70 -0.68 3.34 3.67
N GLY A 71 0.20 4.08 4.34
CA GLY A 71 0.83 5.28 3.78
C GLY A 71 1.43 5.06 2.39
N TYR A 72 2.20 3.98 2.21
CA TYR A 72 2.73 3.62 0.90
C TYR A 72 1.63 3.29 -0.11
N LEU A 73 0.61 2.51 0.29
CA LEU A 73 -0.53 2.17 -0.56
C LEU A 73 -1.26 3.42 -1.06
N VAL A 74 -1.47 4.42 -0.20
CA VAL A 74 -2.14 5.70 -0.53
C VAL A 74 -1.23 6.74 -1.21
N GLY A 75 0.06 6.42 -1.38
CA GLY A 75 1.01 7.21 -2.16
C GLY A 75 1.89 8.16 -1.34
N GLU A 76 1.96 7.99 -0.02
CA GLU A 76 2.94 8.70 0.79
C GLU A 76 4.36 8.31 0.37
N ARG A 77 5.13 9.30 -0.05
CA ARG A 77 6.57 9.13 -0.25
C ARG A 77 7.23 9.31 1.09
N LYS A 78 7.97 8.30 1.58
CA LYS A 78 8.87 8.52 2.72
C LYS A 78 9.79 9.69 2.36
N LYS A 79 9.76 10.77 3.15
CA LYS A 79 10.77 11.84 3.01
C LYS A 79 12.12 11.17 3.14
N LYS A 80 12.98 11.26 2.11
CA LYS A 80 14.36 10.80 2.26
C LYS A 80 14.90 11.57 3.45
N LYS A 81 15.31 10.88 4.53
CA LYS A 81 16.07 11.54 5.58
C LYS A 81 17.27 12.14 4.86
N LYS A 82 17.39 13.47 4.86
CA LYS A 82 18.64 14.11 4.43
C LYS A 82 19.71 13.42 5.26
N LYS A 83 20.67 12.74 4.63
CA LYS A 83 21.89 12.33 5.33
C LYS A 83 22.40 13.62 5.96
N LYS A 84 22.35 13.74 7.30
CA LYS A 84 23.09 14.83 7.96
C LYS A 84 24.52 14.60 7.50
N ALA A 85 25.08 15.56 6.76
CA ALA A 85 26.50 15.57 6.53
C ALA A 85 27.13 15.58 7.93
N ILE A 86 27.77 14.48 8.33
CA ILE A 86 28.68 14.50 9.47
C ILE A 86 29.91 15.23 8.93
N THR A 87 29.82 16.56 8.89
CA THR A 87 30.95 17.42 8.56
C THR A 87 31.28 18.21 9.82
N THR A 88 32.56 18.22 10.17
CA THR A 88 33.23 18.98 11.24
C THR A 88 33.01 18.47 12.67
N LEU A 89 33.90 17.58 13.12
CA LEU A 89 34.61 17.64 14.41
C LEU A 89 35.77 16.60 14.39
N ASN A 90 36.66 16.73 13.41
CA ASN A 90 38.00 16.14 13.52
C ASN A 90 39.04 17.13 12.96
N LYS A 91 38.98 18.35 13.50
CA LYS A 91 40.14 19.23 13.61
C LYS A 91 40.20 19.63 15.07
N ILE A 92 41.40 19.53 15.64
CA ILE A 92 41.81 19.88 17.00
C ILE A 92 41.68 18.71 17.99
N SER A 93 42.60 17.76 17.88
CA SER A 93 43.44 17.46 19.03
C SER A 93 44.86 17.16 18.56
N GLN A 94 45.74 18.08 18.94
CA GLN A 94 47.20 18.04 19.03
C GLN A 94 47.96 17.90 17.71
#